data_AF-A0A8S3YMW4-F1
#
_entry.id   AF-A0A8S3YMW4-F1
#
_cell.length_a   1.000
_cell.length_b   1.000
_cell.length_c   1.000
_cell.angle_alpha   90.00
_cell.angle_beta   90.00
_cell.angle_gamma   90.00
#
_symmetry.space_group_name_H-M   'P 1'
#
loop_
_entity.id
_entity.type
_entity.pdbx_description
1 polymer ?
#
loop_
_entity_poly.entity_id
_entity_poly.type
_entity_poly.pdbx_seq_one_letter_code
_entity_poly.pdbx_strand_id
1 'polypeptide(L)'
;VNFNEKAKQKRKSDDEFLERLEQVQLAEDLAAQRELHLKQKLESTEAYKKALDAQVKFKPPSLPEKEPDSEVFGKHDMNSEKMAERRQKAYSLLQEQKSLVEQKKRDAIIARLAEQKQEEEMLKRAKEDLNDERVFKHMLRFETRKHLESDWQNMTKGKNARELTERLWSLSPGNLVHEQCDQYKSCRQCRRRLQNCGESNIWKESRYIPGTRIMV
;
A
#
# COMPACT_ATOMS: atom_id res chain seq x y z
N VAL A 1 -22.67 -18.47 4.49
CA VAL A 1 -21.44 -18.83 3.75
C VAL A 1 -21.10 -17.83 2.63
N ASN A 2 -22.04 -17.04 2.10
CA ASN A 2 -21.89 -16.27 0.86
C ASN A 2 -21.21 -14.87 0.92
N PHE A 3 -20.96 -14.29 2.11
CA PHE A 3 -20.43 -12.91 2.20
C PHE A 3 -18.92 -12.82 1.94
N ASN A 4 -18.16 -13.86 2.33
CA ASN A 4 -16.71 -13.86 2.21
C ASN A 4 -16.24 -14.07 0.76
N GLU A 5 -17.01 -14.82 -0.05
CA GLU A 5 -16.74 -14.98 -1.48
C GLU A 5 -17.04 -13.71 -2.27
N LYS A 6 -18.14 -13.01 -1.95
CA LYS A 6 -18.45 -11.71 -2.54
C LYS A 6 -17.40 -10.65 -2.22
N ALA A 7 -16.90 -10.61 -0.98
CA ALA A 7 -15.83 -9.71 -0.58
C ALA A 7 -14.50 -10.03 -1.31
N LYS A 8 -14.18 -11.31 -1.49
CA LYS A 8 -13.00 -11.75 -2.27
C LYS A 8 -13.13 -11.40 -3.76
N GLN A 9 -14.31 -11.60 -4.35
CA GLN A 9 -14.57 -11.20 -5.75
C GLN A 9 -14.46 -9.69 -5.93
N LYS A 10 -14.99 -8.90 -5.00
CA LYS A 10 -14.88 -7.45 -5.04
C LYS A 10 -13.42 -6.98 -4.92
N ARG A 11 -12.63 -7.57 -4.02
CA ARG A 11 -11.19 -7.25 -3.94
C ARG A 11 -10.45 -7.58 -5.22
N LYS A 12 -10.72 -8.74 -5.82
CA LYS A 12 -10.12 -9.09 -7.12
C LYS A 12 -10.51 -8.11 -8.23
N SER A 13 -11.77 -7.68 -8.29
CA SER A 13 -12.18 -6.68 -9.27
C SER A 13 -11.55 -5.31 -9.02
N ASP A 14 -11.38 -4.93 -7.76
CA ASP A 14 -10.73 -3.67 -7.37
C ASP A 14 -9.23 -3.73 -7.71
N ASP A 15 -8.56 -4.84 -7.44
CA ASP A 15 -7.15 -5.08 -7.79
C ASP A 15 -6.94 -5.07 -9.32
N GLU A 16 -7.81 -5.77 -10.07
CA GLU A 16 -7.79 -5.76 -11.56
C GLU A 16 -8.06 -4.36 -12.14
N PHE A 17 -8.90 -3.57 -11.47
CA PHE A 17 -9.18 -2.19 -11.87
C PHE A 17 -7.96 -1.28 -11.63
N LEU A 18 -7.29 -1.41 -10.48
CA LEU A 18 -6.06 -0.70 -10.18
C LEU A 18 -4.94 -1.07 -11.15
N GLU A 19 -4.77 -2.37 -11.45
CA GLU A 19 -3.77 -2.83 -12.41
C GLU A 19 -4.00 -2.24 -13.81
N ARG A 20 -5.26 -2.20 -14.27
CA ARG A 20 -5.59 -1.56 -15.56
C ARG A 20 -5.34 -0.06 -15.55
N LEU A 21 -5.61 0.62 -14.44
CA LEU A 21 -5.35 2.05 -14.30
C LEU A 21 -3.84 2.34 -14.39
N GLU A 22 -3.02 1.54 -13.70
CA GLU A 22 -1.56 1.64 -13.75
C GLU A 22 -1.04 1.39 -15.17
N GLN A 23 -1.58 0.40 -15.89
CA GLN A 23 -1.21 0.14 -17.29
C GLN A 23 -1.54 1.31 -18.21
N VAL A 24 -2.68 1.98 -18.02
CA VAL A 24 -3.06 3.16 -18.81
C VAL A 24 -2.13 4.33 -18.51
N GLN A 25 -1.84 4.61 -17.23
CA GLN A 25 -0.89 5.66 -16.84
C GLN A 25 0.50 5.42 -17.44
N LEU A 26 0.98 4.17 -17.38
CA LEU A 26 2.27 3.80 -17.97
C LEU A 26 2.27 3.99 -19.49
N ALA A 27 1.16 3.68 -20.17
CA ALA A 27 1.04 3.89 -21.61
C ALA A 27 1.04 5.38 -21.99
N GLU A 28 0.37 6.23 -21.20
CA GLU A 28 0.38 7.68 -21.36
C GLU A 28 1.79 8.26 -21.16
N ASP A 29 2.49 7.85 -20.10
CA ASP A 29 3.86 8.27 -19.83
C ASP A 29 4.82 7.86 -20.95
N LEU A 30 4.72 6.62 -21.44
CA LEU A 30 5.52 6.14 -22.57
C LEU A 30 5.21 6.90 -23.86
N ALA A 31 3.95 7.27 -24.10
CA ALA A 31 3.57 8.09 -25.25
C ALA A 31 4.15 9.50 -25.15
N ALA A 32 4.06 10.14 -23.97
CA ALA A 32 4.63 11.46 -23.72
C ALA A 32 6.16 11.47 -23.87
N GLN A 33 6.84 10.44 -23.37
CA GLN A 33 8.29 10.28 -23.56
C GLN A 33 8.69 10.13 -25.03
N ARG A 34 7.92 9.34 -25.80
CA ARG A 34 8.16 9.17 -27.25
C ARG A 34 7.95 10.49 -28.00
N GLU A 35 6.91 11.24 -27.67
CA GLU A 35 6.65 12.54 -28.28
C GLU A 35 7.78 13.53 -27.98
N LEU A 36 8.23 13.60 -26.72
CA LEU A 36 9.34 14.45 -26.31
C LEU A 36 10.63 14.08 -27.03
N HIS A 37 10.95 12.78 -27.11
CA HIS A 37 12.14 12.30 -27.82
C HIS A 37 12.09 12.64 -29.31
N LEU A 38 10.92 12.51 -29.96
CA LEU A 38 10.76 12.90 -31.36
C LEU A 38 10.95 14.41 -31.57
N LYS A 39 10.41 15.26 -30.68
CA LYS A 39 10.63 16.71 -30.70
C LYS A 39 12.10 17.07 -30.55
N GLN A 40 12.77 16.53 -29.54
CA GLN A 40 14.21 16.74 -29.31
C GLN A 40 15.06 16.27 -30.51
N LYS A 41 14.69 15.14 -31.12
CA LYS A 41 15.36 14.66 -32.33
C LYS A 41 15.19 15.63 -33.50
N LEU A 42 13.99 16.17 -33.71
CA LEU A 42 13.76 17.17 -34.75
C LEU A 42 14.58 18.44 -34.50
N GLU A 43 14.51 19.00 -33.29
CA GLU A 43 15.26 20.21 -32.90
C GLU A 43 16.78 20.02 -33.08
N SER A 44 17.32 18.88 -32.64
CA SER A 44 18.75 18.58 -32.83
C SER A 44 19.13 18.44 -34.30
N THR A 45 18.29 17.82 -35.13
CA THR A 45 18.55 17.75 -36.58
C THR A 45 18.49 19.12 -37.25
N GLU A 46 17.56 19.99 -36.86
CA GLU A 46 17.45 21.36 -37.39
C GLU A 46 18.63 22.22 -36.95
N ALA A 47 19.03 22.13 -35.69
CA ALA A 47 20.22 22.82 -35.17
C ALA A 47 21.48 22.40 -35.93
N TYR A 48 21.64 21.09 -36.17
CA TYR A 48 22.77 20.57 -36.94
C TYR A 48 22.76 21.06 -38.39
N LYS A 49 21.62 21.01 -39.08
CA LYS A 49 21.48 21.56 -40.44
C LYS A 49 21.83 23.04 -40.49
N LYS A 50 21.31 23.83 -39.55
CA LYS A 50 21.60 25.26 -39.44
C LYS A 50 23.10 25.54 -39.22
N ALA A 51 23.78 24.71 -38.42
CA ALA A 51 25.22 24.81 -38.21
C ALA A 51 26.01 24.49 -39.48
N LEU A 52 25.62 23.45 -40.23
CA LEU A 52 26.23 23.12 -41.53
C LEU A 52 26.04 24.24 -42.54
N ASP A 53 24.83 24.78 -42.66
CA ASP A 53 24.54 25.90 -43.56
C ASP A 53 25.38 27.13 -43.21
N ALA A 54 25.59 27.40 -41.91
CA ALA A 54 26.49 28.46 -41.47
C ALA A 54 27.95 28.16 -41.84
N GLN A 55 28.43 26.93 -41.66
CA GLN A 55 29.78 26.53 -42.06
C GLN A 55 30.02 26.69 -43.56
N VAL A 56 29.01 26.40 -44.40
CA VAL A 56 29.10 26.60 -45.85
C VAL A 56 29.07 28.09 -46.22
N LYS A 57 28.18 28.87 -45.61
CA LYS A 57 28.06 30.32 -45.85
C LYS A 57 29.32 31.10 -45.43
N PHE A 58 29.93 30.71 -44.33
CA PHE A 58 31.12 31.35 -43.77
C PHE A 58 32.39 30.52 -43.98
N LYS A 59 32.39 29.63 -44.99
CA LYS A 59 33.56 28.80 -45.28
C LYS A 59 34.74 29.72 -45.61
N PRO A 60 35.79 29.73 -44.77
CA PRO A 60 36.95 30.57 -45.05
C PRO A 60 37.59 30.12 -46.36
N PRO A 61 38.20 31.04 -47.11
CA PRO A 61 38.94 30.68 -48.32
C PRO A 61 39.96 29.59 -47.98
N SER A 62 40.15 28.65 -48.90
CA SER A 62 41.13 27.58 -48.74
C SER A 62 42.48 28.20 -48.40
N LEU A 63 43.12 27.66 -47.35
CA LEU A 63 44.47 28.09 -46.98
C LEU A 63 45.39 28.01 -48.21
N PRO A 64 46.28 28.99 -48.40
CA PRO A 64 47.29 28.91 -49.44
C PRO A 64 48.11 27.62 -49.30
N GLU A 65 48.64 27.14 -50.42
CA GLU A 65 49.46 25.94 -50.51
C GLU A 65 50.61 26.02 -49.50
N LYS A 66 50.83 24.94 -48.74
CA LYS A 66 51.80 24.90 -47.63
C LYS A 66 53.19 25.22 -48.18
N GLU A 67 53.75 26.37 -47.81
CA GLU A 67 55.16 26.68 -48.06
C GLU A 67 56.04 25.65 -47.34
N PRO A 68 57.17 25.23 -47.94
CA PRO A 68 58.09 24.28 -47.33
C PRO A 68 58.55 24.80 -45.96
N ASP A 69 58.54 23.91 -44.97
CA ASP A 69 58.88 24.25 -43.58
C ASP A 69 60.33 24.79 -43.52
N SER A 70 60.46 26.12 -43.53
CA SER A 70 61.68 26.79 -43.11
C SER A 70 61.83 26.64 -41.60
N GLU A 71 63.05 26.75 -41.07
CA GLU A 71 63.31 26.61 -39.62
C GLU A 71 62.46 27.63 -38.84
N VAL A 72 61.32 27.16 -38.31
CA VAL A 72 60.29 27.97 -37.64
C VAL A 72 60.80 28.56 -36.31
N PHE A 73 61.89 28.01 -35.76
CA PHE A 73 62.48 28.47 -34.51
C PHE A 73 63.64 29.43 -34.76
N GLY A 74 63.52 30.64 -34.21
CA GLY A 74 64.56 31.66 -34.38
C GLY A 74 65.86 31.25 -33.67
N LYS A 75 67.00 31.75 -34.15
CA LYS A 75 68.36 31.54 -33.57
C LYS A 75 68.47 31.87 -32.07
N HIS A 76 67.45 32.50 -31.47
CA HIS A 76 67.35 32.91 -30.07
C HIS A 76 66.26 32.19 -29.26
N ASP A 77 65.62 31.15 -29.79
CA ASP A 77 64.61 30.36 -29.05
C ASP A 77 65.22 29.37 -28.05
N MET A 78 66.48 29.01 -28.25
CA MET A 78 67.24 28.07 -27.40
C MET A 78 68.32 28.78 -26.57
N ASN A 79 68.06 30.01 -26.10
CA ASN A 79 68.97 30.65 -25.16
C ASN A 79 68.91 29.94 -23.78
N SER A 80 70.04 29.88 -23.07
CA SER A 80 70.18 29.18 -21.78
C SER A 80 69.14 29.64 -20.74
N GLU A 81 68.86 30.94 -20.71
CA GLU A 81 67.88 31.57 -19.82
C GLU A 81 66.44 31.10 -20.10
N LYS A 82 66.01 31.11 -21.37
CA LYS A 82 64.69 30.59 -21.77
C LYS A 82 64.54 29.10 -21.46
N MET A 83 65.61 28.32 -21.59
CA MET A 83 65.61 26.89 -21.23
C MET A 83 65.55 26.68 -19.71
N ALA A 84 66.16 27.56 -18.92
CA ALA A 84 66.00 27.57 -17.46
C ALA A 84 64.56 27.91 -17.05
N GLU A 85 63.96 28.95 -17.65
CA GLU A 85 62.57 29.34 -17.40
C GLU A 85 61.58 28.22 -17.76
N ARG A 86 61.77 27.55 -18.90
CA ARG A 86 60.97 26.38 -19.29
C ARG A 86 61.07 25.24 -18.28
N ARG A 87 62.28 24.96 -17.77
CA ARG A 87 62.48 23.95 -16.71
C ARG A 87 61.78 24.34 -15.42
N GLN A 88 61.82 25.61 -15.03
CA GLN A 88 61.13 26.11 -13.84
C GLN A 88 59.61 25.99 -13.97
N LYS A 89 59.05 26.39 -15.13
CA LYS A 89 57.63 26.24 -15.46
C LYS A 89 57.19 24.77 -15.48
N ALA A 90 58.01 23.89 -16.03
CA ALA A 90 57.72 22.45 -16.03
C ALA A 90 57.72 21.88 -14.59
N TYR A 91 58.63 22.34 -13.74
CA TYR A 91 58.67 21.93 -12.34
C TYR A 91 57.47 22.46 -11.54
N SER A 92 57.07 23.73 -11.72
CA SER A 92 55.88 24.28 -11.05
C SER A 92 54.62 23.55 -11.48
N LEU A 93 54.45 23.30 -12.78
CA LEU A 93 53.34 22.52 -13.33
C LEU A 93 53.30 21.11 -12.72
N LEU A 94 54.45 20.44 -12.61
CA LEU A 94 54.53 19.11 -12.00
C LEU A 94 54.09 19.12 -10.54
N GLN A 95 54.47 20.15 -9.77
CA GLN A 95 54.06 20.28 -8.37
C GLN A 95 52.55 20.54 -8.24
N GLU A 96 51.99 21.41 -9.09
CA GLU A 96 50.55 21.66 -9.16
C GLU A 96 49.76 20.40 -9.56
N GLN A 97 50.27 19.62 -10.52
CA GLN A 97 49.65 18.36 -10.91
C GLN A 97 49.66 17.35 -9.76
N LYS A 98 50.75 17.25 -9.00
CA LYS A 98 50.82 16.40 -7.81
C LYS A 98 49.80 16.81 -6.75
N SER A 99 49.74 18.10 -6.41
CA SER A 99 48.80 18.60 -5.40
C SER A 99 47.34 18.42 -5.83
N LEU A 100 47.03 18.62 -7.10
CA LEU A 100 45.69 18.39 -7.66
C LEU A 100 45.30 16.91 -7.61
N VAL A 101 46.21 16.00 -7.92
CA VAL A 101 45.97 14.55 -7.79
C VAL A 101 45.73 14.16 -6.33
N GLU A 102 46.52 14.69 -5.40
CA GLU A 102 46.34 14.45 -3.96
C GLU A 102 44.99 15.00 -3.47
N GLN A 103 44.60 16.19 -3.91
CA GLN A 103 43.30 16.77 -3.59
C GLN A 103 42.16 15.92 -4.13
N LYS A 104 42.20 15.52 -5.41
CA LYS A 104 41.19 14.64 -6.00
C LYS A 104 41.07 13.31 -5.26
N LYS A 105 42.19 12.74 -4.81
CA LYS A 105 42.18 11.51 -3.99
C LYS A 105 41.49 11.75 -2.65
N ARG A 106 41.78 12.87 -1.97
CA ARG A 106 41.12 13.24 -0.71
C ARG A 106 39.62 13.44 -0.90
N ASP A 107 39.23 14.19 -1.91
CA ASP A 107 37.83 14.49 -2.20
C ASP A 107 37.05 13.21 -2.54
N ALA A 108 37.65 12.29 -3.31
CA ALA A 108 37.04 10.99 -3.60
C ALA A 108 36.84 10.13 -2.34
N ILE A 109 37.79 10.14 -1.40
CA ILE A 109 37.66 9.44 -0.12
C ILE A 109 36.55 10.07 0.72
N ILE A 110 36.50 11.40 0.81
CA ILE A 110 35.47 12.13 1.57
C ILE A 110 34.07 11.84 0.99
N ALA A 111 33.92 11.89 -0.33
CA ALA A 111 32.67 11.58 -1.01
C ALA A 111 32.21 10.14 -0.68
N ARG A 112 33.12 9.16 -0.78
CA ARG A 112 32.82 7.77 -0.45
C ARG A 112 32.42 7.59 1.03
N LEU A 113 33.09 8.28 1.95
CA LEU A 113 32.73 8.23 3.38
C LEU A 113 31.36 8.86 3.65
N ALA A 114 31.01 9.92 2.93
CA ALA A 114 29.70 10.54 3.03
C ALA A 114 28.58 9.61 2.52
N GLU A 115 28.81 8.96 1.37
CA GLU A 115 27.91 7.93 0.82
C GLU A 115 27.73 6.77 1.80
N GLN A 116 28.82 6.21 2.33
CA GLN A 116 28.76 5.13 3.32
C GLN A 116 27.97 5.50 4.57
N LYS A 117 28.11 6.74 5.05
CA LYS A 117 27.34 7.21 6.20
C LYS A 117 25.84 7.29 5.88
N GLN A 118 25.48 7.78 4.69
CA GLN A 118 24.08 7.81 4.25
C GLN A 118 23.50 6.41 4.11
N GLU A 119 24.25 5.47 3.52
CA GLU A 119 23.86 4.07 3.42
C GLU A 119 23.64 3.44 4.81
N GLU A 120 24.55 3.68 5.76
CA GLU A 120 24.43 3.19 7.13
C GLU A 120 23.18 3.74 7.83
N GLU A 121 22.89 5.03 7.67
CA GLU A 121 21.67 5.65 8.21
C GLU A 121 20.40 5.06 7.60
N MET A 122 20.39 4.82 6.28
CA MET A 122 19.27 4.16 5.61
C MET A 122 19.07 2.72 6.10
N LEU A 123 20.15 1.95 6.26
CA LEU A 123 20.09 0.58 6.78
C LEU A 123 19.60 0.54 8.22
N LYS A 124 20.00 1.50 9.06
CA LYS A 124 19.49 1.63 10.44
C LYS A 124 17.99 1.87 10.45
N ARG A 125 17.49 2.83 9.67
CA ARG A 125 16.04 3.10 9.55
C ARG A 125 15.28 1.88 9.05
N ALA A 126 15.74 1.24 7.98
CA ALA A 126 15.09 0.04 7.45
C ALA A 126 15.03 -1.10 8.48
N LYS A 127 16.06 -1.26 9.30
CA LYS A 127 16.08 -2.25 10.39
C LYS A 127 15.06 -1.92 11.48
N GLU A 128 14.95 -0.65 11.86
CA GLU A 128 13.96 -0.17 12.84
C GLU A 128 12.54 -0.42 12.32
N ASP A 129 12.25 -0.01 11.08
CA ASP A 129 10.95 -0.22 10.42
C ASP A 129 10.56 -1.71 10.38
N LEU A 130 11.48 -2.60 10.02
CA LEU A 130 11.23 -4.04 10.01
C LEU A 130 10.94 -4.60 11.40
N ASN A 131 11.62 -4.08 12.43
CA ASN A 131 11.39 -4.50 13.80
C ASN A 131 10.00 -4.04 14.29
N ASP A 132 9.65 -2.79 14.00
CA ASP A 132 8.35 -2.22 14.35
C ASP A 132 7.22 -2.94 13.63
N GLU A 133 7.38 -3.26 12.34
CA GLU A 133 6.41 -4.05 11.60
C GLU A 133 6.25 -5.46 12.20
N ARG A 134 7.34 -6.09 12.64
CA ARG A 134 7.30 -7.40 13.31
C ARG A 134 6.54 -7.33 14.63
N VAL A 135 6.81 -6.32 15.45
CA VAL A 135 6.12 -6.07 16.72
C VAL A 135 4.64 -5.82 16.47
N PHE A 136 4.31 -4.95 15.51
CA PHE A 136 2.93 -4.62 15.14
C PHE A 136 2.15 -5.86 14.67
N LYS A 137 2.72 -6.66 13.75
CA LYS A 137 2.10 -7.90 13.27
C LYS A 137 1.89 -8.89 14.41
N HIS A 138 2.84 -9.01 15.33
CA HIS A 138 2.69 -9.87 16.50
C HIS A 138 1.57 -9.37 17.42
N MET A 139 1.55 -8.07 17.73
CA MET A 139 0.54 -7.43 18.58
C MET A 139 -0.86 -7.65 18.00
N LEU A 140 -1.07 -7.36 16.71
CA LEU A 140 -2.36 -7.54 16.05
C LEU A 140 -2.85 -8.99 16.10
N ARG A 141 -1.95 -9.96 15.83
CA ARG A 141 -2.28 -11.40 15.94
C ARG A 141 -2.62 -11.80 17.37
N PHE A 142 -1.85 -11.31 18.33
CA PHE A 142 -2.06 -11.58 19.74
C PHE A 142 -3.41 -11.04 20.22
N GLU A 143 -3.72 -9.79 19.92
CA GLU A 143 -4.99 -9.15 20.29
C GLU A 143 -6.18 -9.86 19.64
N THR A 144 -6.09 -10.17 18.35
CA THR A 144 -7.13 -10.92 17.64
C THR A 144 -7.38 -12.28 18.29
N ARG A 145 -6.30 -13.04 18.58
CA ARG A 145 -6.42 -14.34 19.25
C ARG A 145 -7.05 -14.19 20.63
N LYS A 146 -6.57 -13.24 21.44
CA LYS A 146 -7.07 -12.98 22.79
C LYS A 146 -8.56 -12.62 22.79
N HIS A 147 -9.00 -11.82 21.81
CA HIS A 147 -10.40 -11.46 21.67
C HIS A 147 -11.26 -12.69 21.33
N LEU A 148 -10.83 -13.49 20.35
CA LEU A 148 -11.52 -14.73 19.99
C LEU A 148 -11.59 -15.74 21.15
N GLU A 149 -10.52 -15.87 21.94
CA GLU A 149 -10.50 -16.71 23.14
C GLU A 149 -11.53 -16.21 24.18
N SER A 150 -11.60 -14.90 24.40
CA SER A 150 -12.57 -14.30 25.31
C SER A 150 -14.01 -14.51 24.83
N ASP A 151 -14.28 -14.27 23.55
CA ASP A 151 -15.59 -14.48 22.94
C ASP A 151 -16.00 -15.94 23.03
N TRP A 152 -15.08 -16.86 22.74
CA TRP A 152 -15.35 -18.29 22.84
C TRP A 152 -15.67 -18.73 24.26
N GLN A 153 -14.95 -18.21 25.27
CA GLN A 153 -15.26 -18.45 26.67
C GLN A 153 -16.66 -17.92 27.05
N ASN A 154 -17.00 -16.70 26.61
CA ASN A 154 -18.30 -16.09 26.88
C ASN A 154 -19.44 -16.88 26.22
N MET A 155 -19.26 -17.27 24.96
CA MET A 155 -20.22 -18.09 24.21
C MET A 155 -20.41 -19.47 24.84
N THR A 156 -19.33 -20.09 25.32
CA THR A 156 -19.39 -21.38 26.02
C THR A 156 -20.17 -21.25 27.33
N LYS A 157 -19.90 -20.21 28.14
CA LYS A 157 -20.66 -19.93 29.35
C LYS A 157 -22.15 -19.70 29.04
N GLY A 158 -22.46 -18.91 28.02
CA GLY A 158 -23.84 -18.65 27.59
C GLY A 158 -24.56 -19.88 27.03
N LYS A 159 -23.84 -20.78 26.35
CA LYS A 159 -24.36 -22.08 25.91
C LYS A 159 -24.68 -22.97 27.11
N ASN A 160 -23.74 -23.13 28.05
CA ASN A 160 -23.94 -23.95 29.24
C ASN A 160 -25.11 -23.45 30.10
N ALA A 161 -25.26 -22.14 30.25
CA ALA A 161 -26.40 -21.54 30.94
C ALA A 161 -27.73 -21.89 30.27
N ARG A 162 -27.82 -21.76 28.94
CA ARG A 162 -29.01 -22.14 28.16
C ARG A 162 -29.33 -23.62 28.27
N GLU A 163 -28.34 -24.48 28.11
CA GLU A 163 -28.51 -25.94 28.26
C GLU A 163 -28.95 -26.32 29.67
N LEU A 164 -28.45 -25.64 30.71
CA LEU A 164 -28.91 -25.84 32.08
C LEU A 164 -30.38 -25.41 32.24
N THR A 165 -30.76 -24.24 31.71
CA THR A 165 -32.15 -23.77 31.74
C THR A 165 -33.08 -24.76 31.02
N GLU A 166 -32.70 -25.24 29.84
CA GLU A 166 -33.46 -26.21 29.06
C GLU A 166 -33.59 -27.56 29.79
N ARG A 167 -32.51 -28.04 30.41
CA ARG A 167 -32.58 -29.24 31.27
C ARG A 167 -33.53 -29.04 32.43
N LEU A 168 -33.45 -27.91 33.14
CA LEU A 168 -34.37 -27.60 34.24
C LEU A 168 -35.82 -27.52 33.76
N TRP A 169 -36.08 -26.95 32.59
CA TRP A 169 -37.42 -26.93 31.97
C TRP A 169 -37.89 -28.33 31.59
N SER A 170 -37.02 -29.19 31.06
CA SER A 170 -37.37 -30.57 30.70
C SER A 170 -37.68 -31.45 31.91
N LEU A 171 -37.07 -31.15 33.07
CA LEU A 171 -37.30 -31.83 34.34
C LEU A 171 -38.48 -31.24 35.12
N SER A 172 -38.85 -30.00 34.81
CA SER A 172 -40.06 -29.39 35.35
C SER A 172 -41.26 -30.15 34.79
N PRO A 173 -42.16 -30.69 35.64
CA PRO A 173 -43.45 -31.16 35.16
C PRO A 173 -44.15 -29.89 34.68
N GLY A 174 -44.13 -29.63 33.37
CA GLY A 174 -44.58 -28.37 32.80
C GLY A 174 -45.94 -27.97 33.37
N ASN A 175 -46.15 -26.66 33.61
CA ASN A 175 -47.32 -26.16 34.31
C ASN A 175 -48.59 -26.84 33.76
N LEU A 176 -49.29 -27.57 34.64
CA LEU A 176 -50.50 -28.25 34.21
C LEU A 176 -51.49 -27.19 33.70
N VAL A 177 -52.35 -27.56 32.75
CA VAL A 177 -53.33 -26.64 32.16
C VAL A 177 -54.17 -25.91 33.23
N HIS A 178 -54.38 -26.52 34.40
CA HIS A 178 -55.06 -25.88 35.53
C HIS A 178 -54.24 -24.76 36.18
N GLU A 179 -52.92 -24.93 36.36
CA GLU A 179 -52.01 -23.91 36.91
C GLU A 179 -51.85 -22.72 35.95
N GLN A 180 -51.96 -22.96 34.63
CA GLN A 180 -52.01 -21.89 33.63
C GLN A 180 -53.35 -21.12 33.70
N CYS A 181 -54.44 -21.79 34.08
CA CYS A 181 -55.74 -21.15 34.26
C CYS A 181 -55.78 -20.24 35.50
N ASP A 182 -54.98 -20.51 36.53
CA ASP A 182 -54.92 -19.69 37.77
C ASP A 182 -54.34 -18.28 37.54
N GLN A 183 -53.60 -18.08 36.45
CA GLN A 183 -53.11 -16.76 36.03
C GLN A 183 -54.23 -15.84 35.52
N TYR A 184 -55.39 -16.41 35.17
CA TYR A 184 -56.55 -15.67 34.69
C TYR A 184 -57.59 -15.54 35.79
N LYS A 185 -57.98 -14.29 36.13
CA LYS A 185 -59.06 -14.06 37.09
C LYS A 185 -60.38 -14.66 36.56
N SER A 186 -60.91 -15.64 37.29
CA SER A 186 -62.17 -16.32 37.00
C SER A 186 -63.19 -16.10 38.12
N CYS A 187 -64.48 -16.22 37.80
CA CYS A 187 -65.56 -16.09 38.78
C CYS A 187 -65.54 -17.27 39.76
N ARG A 188 -65.64 -16.98 41.07
CA ARG A 188 -65.57 -18.00 42.13
C ARG A 188 -66.74 -18.98 42.17
N GLN A 189 -67.91 -18.61 41.61
CA GLN A 189 -69.09 -19.47 41.57
C GLN A 189 -69.19 -20.31 40.29
N CYS A 190 -68.83 -19.75 39.13
CA CYS A 190 -69.04 -20.41 37.83
C CYS A 190 -67.75 -20.69 37.03
N ARG A 191 -66.57 -20.33 37.57
CA ARG A 191 -65.22 -20.49 36.99
C ARG A 191 -65.01 -19.91 35.57
N ARG A 192 -65.91 -19.05 35.08
CA ARG A 192 -65.76 -18.34 33.79
C ARG A 192 -64.84 -17.13 33.90
N ARG A 193 -64.20 -16.72 32.80
CA ARG A 193 -63.36 -15.51 32.71
C ARG A 193 -64.19 -14.25 32.97
N LEU A 194 -63.62 -13.29 33.71
CA LEU A 194 -64.31 -12.04 34.06
C LEU A 194 -64.56 -11.11 32.87
N GLN A 195 -63.81 -11.23 31.76
CA GLN A 195 -64.06 -10.48 30.52
C GLN A 195 -65.01 -11.19 29.53
N ASN A 196 -65.57 -12.34 29.87
CA ASN A 196 -66.49 -13.02 28.96
C ASN A 196 -67.86 -12.33 28.97
N CYS A 197 -68.03 -11.36 28.06
CA CYS A 197 -69.27 -10.65 27.77
C CYS A 197 -70.20 -11.45 26.83
N GLY A 198 -70.29 -12.77 26.99
CA GLY A 198 -71.27 -13.60 26.26
C GLY A 198 -70.87 -14.02 24.84
N GLU A 199 -69.59 -14.02 24.48
CA GLU A 199 -69.13 -14.33 23.11
C GLU A 199 -68.98 -15.83 22.81
N SER A 200 -69.23 -16.72 23.77
CA SER A 200 -69.30 -18.16 23.49
C SER A 200 -70.73 -18.58 23.13
N ASN A 201 -70.94 -19.07 21.91
CA ASN A 201 -72.21 -19.62 21.36
C ASN A 201 -72.77 -20.86 22.11
N ILE A 202 -72.29 -21.14 23.32
CA ILE A 202 -72.68 -22.30 24.12
C ILE A 202 -73.73 -21.81 25.13
N TRP A 203 -74.99 -21.99 24.75
CA TRP A 203 -76.18 -21.63 25.51
C TRP A 203 -76.29 -22.52 26.76
N LYS A 204 -76.95 -22.03 27.83
CA LYS A 204 -77.13 -22.81 29.09
C LYS A 204 -77.83 -24.16 28.89
N GLU A 205 -78.55 -24.31 27.79
CA GLU A 205 -79.30 -25.51 27.41
C GLU A 205 -78.45 -26.54 26.66
N SER A 206 -77.25 -26.14 26.21
CA SER A 206 -76.38 -27.06 25.48
C SER A 206 -75.69 -28.04 26.42
N ARG A 207 -75.95 -29.33 26.23
CA ARG A 207 -75.41 -30.45 27.00
C ARG A 207 -74.54 -31.32 26.12
N TYR A 208 -73.33 -31.61 26.61
CA TYR A 208 -72.44 -32.56 25.97
C TYR A 208 -72.93 -33.99 26.24
N ILE A 209 -73.11 -34.78 25.17
CA ILE A 209 -73.49 -36.18 25.26
C ILE A 209 -72.22 -37.04 25.22
N PRO A 210 -71.84 -37.70 26.34
CA PRO A 210 -70.62 -38.50 26.40
C PRO A 210 -70.61 -39.58 25.30
N GLY A 211 -69.51 -39.66 24.54
CA GLY A 211 -69.35 -40.62 23.43
C GLY A 211 -69.65 -40.06 22.05
N THR A 212 -70.12 -38.80 21.94
CA THR A 212 -70.33 -38.12 20.66
C THR A 212 -69.56 -36.81 20.58
N ARG A 213 -69.20 -36.38 19.37
CA ARG A 213 -68.50 -35.09 19.14
C ARG A 213 -69.46 -33.90 18.99
N ILE A 214 -70.75 -34.07 19.31
CA ILE A 214 -71.79 -33.07 19.07
C ILE A 214 -72.26 -32.51 20.42
N MET A 215 -72.40 -31.19 20.50
CA MET A 215 -73.13 -30.53 21.58
C MET A 215 -74.54 -30.20 21.09
N VAL A 216 -75.54 -30.53 21.91
CA VAL A 216 -76.97 -30.22 21.67
C VAL A 216 -77.40 -29.23 22.71
#